data_AF-A0A968BNL0-F1
#
_entry.id   AF-A0A968BNL0-F1
#
_cell.length_a   1.000
_cell.length_b   1.000
_cell.length_c   1.000
_cell.angle_alpha   90.00
_cell.angle_beta   90.00
_cell.angle_gamma   90.00
#
_symmetry.space_group_name_H-M   'P 1'
#
loop_
_entity.id
_entity.type
_entity.pdbx_description
1 polymer ?
#
loop_
_entity_poly.entity_id
_entity_poly.type
_entity_poly.pdbx_seq_one_letter_code
_entity_poly.pdbx_strand_id
1 'polypeptide(L)' 'VEQAAPIEKMAFLHTNAPGRAQALRERLADVLPEGEIPTLNITPVIGVHIGPGAAGV' A
#
# COMPACT_ATOMS: atom_id res chain seq x y z
N VAL A 1 14.94 -24.12 -1.93
CA VAL A 1 13.83 -23.15 -2.02
C VAL A 1 14.47 -21.78 -1.85
N GLU A 2 14.40 -20.94 -2.87
CA GLU A 2 15.04 -19.61 -2.84
C GLU A 2 14.23 -18.69 -1.92
N GLN A 3 14.86 -18.10 -0.90
CA GLN A 3 14.21 -17.12 -0.04
C GLN A 3 14.21 -15.76 -0.75
N ALA A 4 13.05 -15.09 -0.79
CA ALA A 4 12.96 -13.75 -1.35
C ALA A 4 13.78 -12.77 -0.48
N ALA A 5 14.43 -11.80 -1.13
CA ALA A 5 15.11 -10.72 -0.43
C ALA A 5 14.11 -9.86 0.37
N PRO A 6 14.53 -9.25 1.50
CA PRO A 6 13.69 -8.35 2.27
C PRO A 6 13.27 -7.12 1.44
N ILE A 7 12.07 -6.61 1.70
CA ILE A 7 11.56 -5.40 1.04
C ILE A 7 12.37 -4.20 1.51
N GLU A 8 12.89 -3.39 0.58
CA GLU A 8 13.67 -2.19 0.91
C GLU A 8 12.78 -0.95 1.09
N LYS A 9 11.70 -0.83 0.30
CA LYS A 9 10.78 0.32 0.30
C LYS A 9 9.37 -0.12 -0.01
N MET A 10 8.40 0.55 0.62
CA MET A 10 6.97 0.33 0.42
C MET A 10 6.24 1.66 0.55
N ALA A 11 5.08 1.77 -0.08
CA ALA A 11 4.11 2.83 0.16
C ALA A 11 2.72 2.20 0.18
N PHE A 12 1.77 2.77 0.93
CA PHE A 12 0.37 2.40 0.83
C PHE A 12 -0.36 3.39 -0.06
N LEU A 13 -1.15 2.90 -0.99
CA LEU A 13 -1.90 3.72 -1.95
C LEU A 13 -3.40 3.48 -1.77
N HIS A 14 -4.23 4.52 -1.94
CA HIS A 14 -5.70 4.37 -1.92
C HIS A 14 -6.44 5.35 -2.83
N THR A 15 -7.64 5.00 -3.30
CA THR A 15 -8.54 5.94 -3.99
C THR A 15 -9.61 6.47 -3.02
N ASN A 16 -9.30 7.58 -2.34
CA ASN A 16 -10.15 8.20 -1.32
C ASN A 16 -10.61 7.22 -0.22
N ALA A 17 -9.71 6.32 0.21
CA ALA A 17 -10.02 5.23 1.14
C ALA A 17 -8.91 5.00 2.18
N PRO A 18 -8.54 6.02 2.99
CA PRO A 18 -7.44 5.91 3.95
C PRO A 18 -7.63 4.77 4.97
N GLY A 19 -8.87 4.51 5.40
CA GLY A 19 -9.14 3.40 6.32
C GLY A 19 -8.86 2.01 5.72
N ARG A 20 -9.01 1.84 4.40
CA ARG A 20 -8.64 0.58 3.73
C ARG A 20 -7.14 0.42 3.58
N ALA A 21 -6.42 1.51 3.31
CA ALA A 21 -4.96 1.49 3.34
C ALA A 21 -4.42 1.13 4.73
N GLN A 22 -5.01 1.70 5.78
CA GLN A 22 -4.66 1.36 7.17
C GLN A 22 -4.92 -0.11 7.49
N ALA A 23 -6.09 -0.64 7.14
CA ALA A 23 -6.41 -2.06 7.34
C ALA A 23 -5.45 -2.98 6.56
N LEU A 24 -5.02 -2.58 5.36
CA LEU A 24 -4.02 -3.32 4.60
C LEU A 24 -2.64 -3.28 5.28
N ARG A 25 -2.25 -2.14 5.83
CA ARG A 25 -1.00 -1.98 6.59
C ARG A 25 -0.97 -2.91 7.81
N GLU A 26 -2.05 -2.97 8.56
CA GLU A 26 -2.17 -3.86 9.72
C GLU A 26 -2.03 -5.33 9.33
N ARG A 27 -2.55 -5.72 8.16
CA ARG A 27 -2.45 -7.08 7.62
C ARG A 27 -1.05 -7.45 7.11
N LEU A 28 -0.22 -6.47 6.79
CA LEU A 28 1.14 -6.65 6.26
C LEU A 28 2.23 -6.29 7.29
N ALA A 29 1.85 -6.10 8.56
CA ALA A 29 2.74 -5.59 9.60
C ALA A 29 4.02 -6.43 9.79
N ASP A 30 3.96 -7.72 9.50
CA ASP A 30 5.03 -8.71 9.61
C ASP A 30 6.09 -8.61 8.51
N VAL A 31 5.78 -7.94 7.40
CA VAL A 31 6.66 -7.82 6.21
C VAL A 31 7.02 -6.37 5.87
N LEU A 32 6.68 -5.42 6.74
CA LEU A 32 6.96 -4.01 6.49
C LEU A 32 8.48 -3.74 6.52
N PRO A 33 9.01 -2.94 5.59
CA PRO A 33 10.37 -2.45 5.67
C PRO A 33 10.55 -1.55 6.89
N GLU A 34 11.79 -1.42 7.37
CA GLU A 34 12.13 -0.42 8.37
C GLU A 34 12.02 1.00 7.79
N GLY A 35 11.72 1.98 8.65
CA GLY A 35 11.68 3.40 8.28
C GLY A 35 10.30 3.93 7.92
N GLU A 36 10.28 5.07 7.21
CA GLU A 36 9.05 5.75 6.83
C GLU A 36 8.35 5.02 5.68
N ILE A 37 7.07 4.70 5.88
CA ILE A 37 6.21 4.07 4.88
C ILE A 37 5.05 5.03 4.60
N PRO A 38 5.09 5.81 3.52
CA PRO A 38 4.08 6.81 3.23
C PRO A 38 2.75 6.16 2.87
N THR A 39 1.66 6.85 3.18
CA THR A 39 0.31 6.51 2.71
C THR A 39 -0.19 7.65 1.83
N LEU A 40 -0.54 7.35 0.58
CA LEU A 40 -0.82 8.34 -0.46
C LEU A 40 -2.18 8.10 -1.12
N ASN A 41 -2.85 9.19 -1.46
CA ASN A 41 -4.04 9.13 -2.29
C ASN A 41 -3.66 9.05 -3.77
N ILE A 42 -4.23 8.08 -4.48
CA ILE A 42 -4.00 7.80 -5.90
C ILE A 42 -4.59 8.92 -6.76
N THR A 43 -3.83 9.31 -7.80
CA THR A 43 -4.24 10.31 -8.78
C THR A 43 -5.22 9.72 -9.82
N PRO A 44 -5.99 10.57 -10.54
CA PRO A 44 -7.05 10.09 -11.43
C PRO A 44 -6.60 9.11 -12.52
N VAL A 45 -5.39 9.24 -13.06
CA VAL A 45 -4.87 8.36 -14.14
C VAL A 45 -4.95 6.88 -13.75
N ILE A 46 -4.58 6.54 -12.51
CA ILE A 46 -4.71 5.17 -12.01
C ILE A 46 -6.13 4.94 -11.47
N GLY A 47 -6.67 5.93 -10.75
CA GLY A 47 -7.96 5.82 -10.07
C GLY A 47 -9.14 5.47 -10.98
N VAL A 48 -9.13 5.93 -12.25
CA VAL A 48 -10.21 5.60 -13.22
C VAL A 48 -10.23 4.13 -13.61
N HIS A 49 -9.10 3.42 -13.53
CA HIS A 49 -9.01 2.01 -13.91
C HIS A 49 -9.36 1.07 -12.77
N ILE A 50 -9.04 1.44 -11.52
CA ILE A 50 -9.25 0.60 -10.34
C ILE A 50 -10.51 0.97 -9.54
N GLY A 51 -11.08 2.14 -9.82
CA GLY A 51 -12.29 2.64 -9.17
C GLY A 51 -12.05 3.28 -7.79
N PRO A 52 -13.07 3.98 -7.26
CA PRO A 52 -13.02 4.57 -5.91
C PRO A 52 -13.09 3.48 -4.83
N GLY A 53 -12.47 3.74 -3.68
CA GLY A 53 -12.51 2.80 -2.56
C GLY A 53 -11.42 1.71 -2.57
N ALA A 54 -10.52 1.72 -3.56
CA ALA A 54 -9.41 0.77 -3.69
C ALA A 54 -8.25 1.11 -2.73
N ALA A 55 -7.48 0.10 -2.35
CA ALA A 55 -6.24 0.23 -1.58
C ALA A 55 -5.22 -0.84 -1.99
N GLY A 56 -3.92 -0.50 -1.95
CA GLY A 56 -2.82 -1.37 -2.36
C GLY A 56 -1.47 -0.90 -1.81
N VAL A 57 -0.40 -1.57 -2.23
CA VAL A 57 1.00 -1.26 -1.92
C VAL A 57 1.84 -1.12 -3.18
#